data_AF-A0A8J5YCZ7-F1
#
_entry.id   AF-A0A8J5YCZ7-F1
#
_cell.length_a   1.000
_cell.length_b   1.000
_cell.length_c   1.000
_cell.angle_alpha   90.00
_cell.angle_beta   90.00
_cell.angle_gamma   90.00
#
_symmetry.space_group_name_H-M   'P 1'
#
loop_
_entity.id
_entity.type
_entity.pdbx_description
1 polymer ?
#
loop_
_entity_poly.entity_id
_entity_poly.type
_entity_poly.pdbx_seq_one_letter_code
_entity_poly.pdbx_strand_id
1 'polypeptide(L)'
;MRNEYLYKVEDNASACTWSEKTQLEKGDSVTKGYTSELWDFTCINATQNDFQDLRGIWAQWDDEAKQLFYQNYGDLPYLLDIKVDKHLFRAMVQFWNPAYSCFTFREVDLVPTLEEYTTLLRCPKIQDNKAYVRPTNLHSFMNKLVMIIGMSEQWAAARVQQKGEGTCIPWASLRDLILAHPDMKRRVDVLTLSIYGLVIFPKALGHIDEAVTDLFDRLGKQNTPVPTILSETFRSLGARRRAGEGRFIGCAQLLLVWFHSHFWKVDKVHCRVFFKDYSSLKEAVATPRRDDITEERWIEIL
;
A
#
# COMPACT_ATOMS: atom_id res chain seq x y z
N MET A 1 -34.57 7.65 0.82
CA MET A 1 -34.12 7.74 -0.58
C MET A 1 -32.87 6.89 -0.71
N ARG A 2 -33.05 5.67 -1.22
CA ARG A 2 -32.02 4.64 -1.40
C ARG A 2 -31.34 4.81 -2.75
N ASN A 3 -30.02 4.64 -2.78
CA ASN A 3 -29.25 3.97 -3.83
C ASN A 3 -29.47 4.35 -5.31
N GLU A 4 -29.45 5.64 -5.66
CA GLU A 4 -29.38 6.03 -7.10
C GLU A 4 -27.95 6.20 -7.63
N TYR A 5 -26.92 6.06 -6.80
CA TYR A 5 -25.53 6.26 -7.22
C TYR A 5 -24.74 4.97 -7.52
N LEU A 6 -25.23 3.79 -7.11
CA LEU A 6 -24.57 2.51 -7.36
C LEU A 6 -24.82 1.93 -8.78
N TYR A 7 -25.77 2.51 -9.52
CA TYR A 7 -26.28 1.94 -10.78
C TYR A 7 -25.82 2.67 -12.06
N LYS A 8 -24.91 3.65 -11.98
CA LYS A 8 -24.50 4.43 -13.17
C LYS A 8 -23.43 3.77 -14.04
N VAL A 9 -23.08 2.51 -13.78
CA VAL A 9 -22.16 1.74 -14.63
C VAL A 9 -22.79 0.36 -14.86
N GLU A 10 -23.29 0.10 -16.07
CA GLU A 10 -23.96 -1.17 -16.44
C GLU A 10 -23.10 -2.42 -16.17
N ASP A 11 -21.77 -2.29 -16.19
CA ASP A 11 -20.83 -3.36 -15.82
C ASP A 11 -20.97 -3.80 -14.36
N ASN A 12 -21.31 -2.90 -13.45
CA ASN A 12 -21.33 -3.20 -12.01
C ASN A 12 -22.55 -4.06 -11.65
N ALA A 13 -23.70 -3.82 -12.28
CA ALA A 13 -24.89 -4.65 -12.09
C ALA A 13 -24.68 -6.09 -12.60
N SER A 14 -23.97 -6.22 -13.72
CA SER A 14 -23.60 -7.52 -14.28
C SER A 14 -22.63 -8.28 -13.37
N ALA A 15 -21.63 -7.58 -12.81
CA ALA A 15 -20.68 -8.16 -11.85
C ALA A 15 -21.36 -8.60 -10.53
N CYS A 16 -22.26 -7.77 -9.97
CA CYS A 16 -23.05 -8.14 -8.79
C CYS A 16 -23.92 -9.37 -9.06
N THR A 17 -24.66 -9.38 -10.19
CA THR A 17 -25.51 -10.52 -10.56
C THR A 17 -24.69 -11.79 -10.76
N TRP A 18 -23.52 -11.70 -11.39
CA TRP A 18 -22.62 -12.83 -11.55
C TRP A 18 -22.08 -13.35 -10.22
N SER A 19 -21.70 -12.45 -9.29
CA SER A 19 -21.23 -12.81 -7.96
C SER A 19 -22.31 -13.53 -7.14
N GLU A 20 -23.52 -12.97 -7.08
CA GLU A 20 -24.67 -13.56 -6.39
C GLU A 20 -25.01 -14.94 -6.95
N LYS A 21 -25.10 -15.05 -8.28
CA LYS A 21 -25.37 -16.33 -8.96
C LYS A 21 -24.29 -17.36 -8.69
N THR A 22 -23.01 -16.94 -8.72
CA THR A 22 -21.88 -17.83 -8.42
C THR A 22 -21.93 -18.33 -6.98
N GLN A 23 -22.30 -17.48 -6.02
CA GLN A 23 -22.45 -17.89 -4.62
C GLN A 23 -23.64 -18.84 -4.44
N LEU A 24 -24.75 -18.63 -5.14
CA LEU A 24 -25.89 -19.57 -5.15
C LEU A 24 -25.53 -20.93 -5.73
N GLU A 25 -24.75 -20.96 -6.82
CA GLU A 25 -24.36 -22.20 -7.51
C GLU A 25 -23.25 -22.97 -6.77
N LYS A 26 -22.23 -22.25 -6.26
CA LYS A 26 -21.04 -22.85 -5.65
C LYS A 26 -21.13 -22.97 -4.13
N GLY A 27 -22.09 -22.30 -3.51
CA GLY A 27 -22.25 -22.24 -2.07
C GLY A 27 -21.17 -21.40 -1.39
N ASP A 28 -21.02 -21.62 -0.08
CA ASP A 28 -19.99 -20.97 0.71
C ASP A 28 -18.58 -21.42 0.27
N SER A 29 -17.65 -20.46 0.25
CA SER A 29 -16.23 -20.73 -0.03
C SER A 29 -15.52 -21.46 1.11
N VAL A 30 -16.18 -21.55 2.27
CA VAL A 30 -15.72 -22.23 3.46
C VAL A 30 -16.33 -23.63 3.57
N THR A 31 -15.55 -24.61 4.06
CA THR A 31 -16.04 -25.99 4.25
C THR A 31 -17.14 -26.06 5.30
N LYS A 32 -18.17 -26.88 5.04
CA LYS A 32 -19.29 -27.10 5.97
C LYS A 32 -18.78 -27.55 7.35
N GLY A 33 -19.09 -26.78 8.39
CA GLY A 33 -18.64 -27.03 9.77
C GLY A 33 -17.34 -26.30 10.16
N TYR A 34 -16.78 -25.47 9.29
CA TYR A 34 -15.65 -24.61 9.64
C TYR A 34 -16.00 -23.70 10.81
N THR A 35 -15.15 -23.74 11.82
CA THR A 35 -15.17 -22.79 12.93
C THR A 35 -13.84 -22.06 12.87
N SER A 36 -13.87 -20.73 12.74
CA SER A 36 -12.63 -19.96 12.72
C SER A 36 -12.06 -19.89 14.14
N GLU A 37 -10.94 -20.57 14.38
CA GLU A 37 -10.16 -20.43 15.61
C GLU A 37 -9.36 -19.11 15.56
N LEU A 38 -10.08 -17.98 15.64
CA LEU A 38 -9.46 -16.67 15.78
C LEU A 38 -9.41 -16.27 17.24
N TRP A 39 -8.39 -15.51 17.59
CA TRP A 39 -8.31 -14.89 18.90
C TRP A 39 -9.43 -13.87 19.07
N ASP A 40 -10.05 -13.84 20.26
CA ASP A 40 -11.04 -12.82 20.63
C ASP A 40 -10.50 -11.39 20.42
N PHE A 41 -9.20 -11.23 20.65
CA PHE A 41 -8.47 -9.98 20.43
C PHE A 41 -7.08 -10.25 19.84
N THR A 42 -6.66 -9.43 18.88
CA THR A 42 -5.38 -9.58 18.17
C THR A 42 -4.50 -8.34 18.33
N CYS A 43 -3.28 -8.51 18.83
CA CYS A 43 -2.33 -7.43 19.09
C CYS A 43 -1.42 -7.19 17.86
N ILE A 44 -1.94 -6.52 16.84
CA ILE A 44 -1.17 -6.20 15.62
C ILE A 44 -0.72 -4.75 15.65
N ASN A 45 0.59 -4.53 15.54
CA ASN A 45 1.12 -3.18 15.42
C ASN A 45 1.49 -2.83 13.97
N ALA A 46 1.27 -1.57 13.61
CA ALA A 46 1.70 -0.98 12.35
C ALA A 46 2.96 -0.11 12.57
N THR A 47 4.00 -0.66 13.21
CA THR A 47 5.25 0.07 13.43
C THR A 47 5.87 0.48 12.09
N GLN A 48 6.17 1.76 11.93
CA GLN A 48 6.65 2.36 10.69
C GLN A 48 8.13 2.75 10.78
N ASN A 49 8.74 2.97 9.62
CA ASN A 49 10.01 3.68 9.54
C ASN A 49 9.84 5.15 9.94
N ASP A 50 10.94 5.79 10.33
CA ASP A 50 10.98 7.24 10.39
C ASP A 50 11.09 7.82 8.97
N PHE A 51 10.20 8.75 8.63
CA PHE A 51 10.14 9.40 7.34
C PHE A 51 10.70 10.84 7.37
N GLN A 52 11.28 11.31 8.48
CA GLN A 52 11.84 12.68 8.56
C GLN A 52 12.82 12.98 7.41
N ASP A 53 13.78 12.09 7.14
CA ASP A 53 14.75 12.28 6.05
C ASP A 53 14.07 12.29 4.67
N LEU A 54 13.09 11.41 4.44
CA LEU A 54 12.34 11.35 3.18
C LEU A 54 11.56 12.65 2.95
N ARG A 55 10.85 13.14 3.98
CA ARG A 55 10.13 14.42 3.93
C ARG A 55 11.07 15.59 3.72
N GLY A 56 12.21 15.60 4.42
CA GLY A 56 13.24 16.64 4.29
C GLY A 56 13.78 16.73 2.87
N ILE A 57 14.12 15.59 2.26
CA ILE A 57 14.56 15.52 0.85
C ILE A 57 13.45 16.02 -0.08
N TRP A 58 12.23 15.49 0.08
CA TRP A 58 11.10 15.88 -0.77
C TRP A 58 10.77 17.37 -0.69
N ALA A 59 10.84 17.98 0.49
CA ALA A 59 10.58 19.40 0.70
C ALA A 59 11.61 20.30 -0.01
N GLN A 60 12.86 19.86 -0.13
CA GLN A 60 13.95 20.60 -0.75
C GLN A 60 13.92 20.58 -2.29
N TRP A 61 13.13 19.69 -2.91
CA TRP A 61 13.05 19.61 -4.36
C TRP A 61 12.28 20.78 -4.96
N ASP A 62 12.80 21.27 -6.09
CA ASP A 62 12.14 22.27 -6.93
C ASP A 62 10.90 21.70 -7.63
N ASP A 63 10.13 22.58 -8.26
CA ASP A 63 8.90 22.21 -8.92
C ASP A 63 9.18 21.30 -10.12
N GLU A 64 10.28 21.50 -10.84
CA GLU A 64 10.68 20.66 -11.97
C GLU A 64 10.94 19.21 -11.55
N ALA A 65 11.68 18.99 -10.46
CA ALA A 65 11.94 17.65 -9.92
C ALA A 65 10.66 17.00 -9.38
N LYS A 66 9.79 17.76 -8.72
CA LYS A 66 8.48 17.27 -8.25
C LYS A 66 7.57 16.90 -9.42
N GLN A 67 7.51 17.72 -10.47
CA GLN A 67 6.75 17.41 -11.69
C GLN A 67 7.28 16.15 -12.36
N LEU A 68 8.60 15.99 -12.45
CA LEU A 68 9.21 14.77 -12.95
C LEU A 68 8.77 13.56 -12.11
N PHE A 69 8.76 13.67 -10.78
CA PHE A 69 8.25 12.61 -9.92
C PHE A 69 6.79 12.27 -10.23
N TYR A 70 5.88 13.24 -10.19
CA TYR A 70 4.43 13.02 -10.38
C TYR A 70 4.12 12.37 -11.73
N GLN A 71 4.80 12.79 -12.79
CA GLN A 71 4.64 12.20 -14.13
C GLN A 71 5.06 10.73 -14.19
N ASN A 72 6.05 10.33 -13.39
CA ASN A 72 6.56 8.96 -13.38
C ASN A 72 5.82 8.05 -12.40
N TYR A 73 5.47 8.57 -11.23
CA TYR A 73 5.17 7.77 -10.04
C TYR A 73 3.90 8.20 -9.29
N GLY A 74 3.17 9.19 -9.80
CA GLY A 74 1.89 9.61 -9.23
C GLY A 74 2.01 10.19 -7.82
N ASP A 75 1.01 9.90 -7.00
CA ASP A 75 0.73 10.60 -5.74
C ASP A 75 1.45 9.99 -4.52
N LEU A 76 2.44 9.12 -4.76
CA LEU A 76 3.23 8.46 -3.71
C LEU A 76 3.81 9.37 -2.62
N PRO A 77 4.29 10.61 -2.90
CA PRO A 77 4.92 11.44 -1.87
C PRO A 77 3.96 11.81 -0.74
N TYR A 78 2.66 11.90 -1.01
CA TYR A 78 1.65 12.22 0.01
C TYR A 78 1.56 11.13 1.10
N LEU A 79 2.02 9.90 0.84
CA LEU A 79 2.11 8.84 1.86
C LEU A 79 3.07 9.18 3.01
N LEU A 80 4.02 10.09 2.79
CA LEU A 80 4.99 10.51 3.80
C LEU A 80 4.36 11.37 4.90
N ASP A 81 3.24 12.03 4.59
CA ASP A 81 2.53 12.95 5.47
C ASP A 81 1.25 12.33 6.06
N ILE A 82 0.84 11.15 5.59
CA ILE A 82 -0.30 10.43 6.15
C ILE A 82 0.09 9.81 7.49
N LYS A 83 -0.52 10.33 8.56
CA LYS A 83 -0.42 9.77 9.90
C LYS A 83 -1.18 8.45 10.00
N VAL A 84 -0.53 7.44 10.59
CA VAL A 84 -1.16 6.17 10.94
C VAL A 84 -1.72 6.26 12.35
N ASP A 85 -3.04 6.33 12.47
CA ASP A 85 -3.73 6.12 13.75
C ASP A 85 -3.59 4.65 14.15
N LYS A 86 -2.80 4.41 15.19
CA LYS A 86 -2.50 3.06 15.70
C LYS A 86 -3.72 2.43 16.37
N HIS A 87 -4.59 3.23 16.98
CA HIS A 87 -5.79 2.73 17.66
C HIS A 87 -6.84 2.30 16.63
N LEU A 88 -7.09 3.14 15.63
CA LEU A 88 -7.97 2.78 14.52
C LEU A 88 -7.47 1.55 13.77
N PHE A 89 -6.16 1.51 13.45
CA PHE A 89 -5.58 0.36 12.77
C PHE A 89 -5.80 -0.94 13.55
N ARG A 90 -5.54 -0.93 14.86
CA ARG A 90 -5.72 -2.11 15.72
C ARG A 90 -7.18 -2.53 15.82
N ALA A 91 -8.10 -1.58 15.94
CA ALA A 91 -9.54 -1.84 15.97
C ALA A 91 -10.03 -2.45 14.65
N MET A 92 -9.72 -1.82 13.52
CA MET A 92 -10.12 -2.27 12.18
C MET A 92 -9.66 -3.71 11.89
N VAL A 93 -8.44 -4.05 12.31
CA VAL A 93 -7.86 -5.37 12.06
C VAL A 93 -8.59 -6.50 12.82
N GLN A 94 -9.32 -6.21 13.91
CA GLN A 94 -10.15 -7.21 14.58
C GLN A 94 -11.25 -7.76 13.66
N PHE A 95 -11.72 -6.93 12.71
CA PHE A 95 -12.77 -7.27 11.76
C PHE A 95 -12.25 -7.92 10.49
N TRP A 96 -10.93 -8.09 10.33
CA TRP A 96 -10.40 -8.84 9.20
C TRP A 96 -10.78 -10.31 9.33
N ASN A 97 -11.48 -10.84 8.33
CA ASN A 97 -11.88 -12.23 8.21
C ASN A 97 -10.90 -12.97 7.27
N PRO A 98 -9.99 -13.81 7.79
CA PRO A 98 -9.00 -14.48 6.97
C PRO A 98 -9.57 -15.58 6.06
N ALA A 99 -10.80 -16.04 6.32
CA ALA A 99 -11.46 -17.07 5.49
C ALA A 99 -11.97 -16.45 4.18
N TYR A 100 -12.56 -15.25 4.25
CA TYR A 100 -13.08 -14.53 3.09
C TYR A 100 -12.10 -13.49 2.51
N SER A 101 -11.01 -13.16 3.23
CA SER A 101 -10.05 -12.12 2.86
C SER A 101 -10.70 -10.73 2.68
N CYS A 102 -11.63 -10.40 3.58
CA CYS A 102 -12.31 -9.11 3.65
C CYS A 102 -12.42 -8.64 5.11
N PHE A 103 -12.83 -7.40 5.31
CA PHE A 103 -13.30 -6.92 6.61
C PHE A 103 -14.80 -7.16 6.73
N THR A 104 -15.24 -7.85 7.78
CA THR A 104 -16.66 -8.15 8.02
C THR A 104 -17.18 -7.30 9.17
N PHE A 105 -18.09 -6.37 8.88
CA PHE A 105 -18.77 -5.52 9.84
C PHE A 105 -20.26 -5.89 9.87
N ARG A 106 -20.64 -6.77 10.80
CA ARG A 106 -22.01 -7.33 10.90
C ARG A 106 -22.46 -7.98 9.59
N GLU A 107 -23.28 -7.29 8.81
CA GLU A 107 -23.89 -7.76 7.54
C GLU A 107 -23.18 -7.19 6.31
N VAL A 108 -22.09 -6.44 6.48
CA VAL A 108 -21.37 -5.77 5.39
C VAL A 108 -19.93 -6.24 5.33
N ASP A 109 -19.52 -6.74 4.16
CA ASP A 109 -18.13 -7.02 3.85
C ASP A 109 -17.51 -5.87 3.05
N LEU A 110 -16.31 -5.46 3.44
CA LEU A 110 -15.50 -4.49 2.70
C LEU A 110 -14.13 -5.06 2.38
N VAL A 111 -13.66 -4.85 1.15
CA VAL A 111 -12.35 -5.28 0.70
C VAL A 111 -11.77 -4.24 -0.25
N PRO A 112 -10.49 -3.85 -0.09
CA PRO A 112 -9.88 -2.94 -1.04
C PRO A 112 -9.72 -3.55 -2.43
N THR A 113 -10.06 -2.77 -3.46
CA THR A 113 -10.07 -3.24 -4.85
C THR A 113 -8.88 -2.74 -5.68
N LEU A 114 -8.66 -3.36 -6.85
CA LEU A 114 -7.65 -2.92 -7.80
C LEU A 114 -7.92 -1.49 -8.27
N GLU A 115 -9.18 -1.17 -8.53
CA GLU A 115 -9.65 0.12 -9.05
C GLU A 115 -9.45 1.24 -8.03
N GLU A 116 -9.79 1.00 -6.77
CA GLU A 116 -9.60 1.96 -5.68
C GLU A 116 -8.12 2.25 -5.46
N TYR A 117 -7.28 1.21 -5.35
CA TYR A 117 -5.83 1.40 -5.13
C TYR A 117 -5.13 2.00 -6.35
N THR A 118 -5.57 1.67 -7.56
CA THR A 118 -5.08 2.33 -8.79
C THR A 118 -5.38 3.82 -8.75
N THR A 119 -6.57 4.19 -8.29
CA THR A 119 -6.98 5.59 -8.18
C THR A 119 -6.25 6.31 -7.04
N LEU A 120 -6.02 5.66 -5.89
CA LEU A 120 -5.25 6.21 -4.78
C LEU A 120 -3.82 6.57 -5.19
N LEU A 121 -3.14 5.67 -5.91
CA LEU A 121 -1.76 5.88 -6.32
C LEU A 121 -1.62 6.85 -7.48
N ARG A 122 -2.61 6.90 -8.37
CA ARG A 122 -2.69 7.81 -9.52
C ARG A 122 -1.39 7.86 -10.35
N CYS A 123 -0.84 6.69 -10.68
CA CYS A 123 0.41 6.59 -11.45
C CYS A 123 0.15 6.73 -12.97
N PRO A 124 0.55 7.84 -13.64
CA PRO A 124 0.15 8.09 -15.04
C PRO A 124 0.82 7.15 -16.06
N LYS A 125 1.99 6.59 -15.72
CA LYS A 125 2.75 5.71 -16.63
C LYS A 125 2.21 4.28 -16.72
N ILE A 126 1.27 3.92 -15.86
CA ILE A 126 0.69 2.58 -15.81
C ILE A 126 -0.59 2.62 -16.65
N GLN A 127 -0.49 2.16 -17.89
CA GLN A 127 -1.62 2.16 -18.85
C GLN A 127 -2.32 0.80 -18.94
N ASP A 128 -1.57 -0.29 -18.69
CA ASP A 128 -2.11 -1.64 -18.67
C ASP A 128 -2.14 -2.17 -17.22
N ASN A 129 -3.28 -2.72 -16.77
CA ASN A 129 -3.41 -3.46 -15.51
C ASN A 129 -2.69 -4.82 -15.55
N LYS A 130 -1.48 -4.87 -16.15
CA LYS A 130 -0.65 -6.07 -16.16
C LYS A 130 -0.13 -6.30 -14.76
N ALA A 131 -0.61 -7.38 -14.16
CA ALA A 131 -0.15 -7.84 -12.87
C ALA A 131 1.35 -8.18 -12.92
N TYR A 132 2.06 -7.85 -11.85
CA TYR A 132 3.44 -8.31 -11.68
C TYR A 132 3.46 -9.84 -11.65
N VAL A 133 4.22 -10.43 -12.58
CA VAL A 133 4.57 -11.85 -12.56
C VAL A 133 6.06 -11.94 -12.26
N ARG A 134 6.42 -12.64 -11.17
CA ARG A 134 7.82 -12.86 -10.83
C ARG A 134 8.48 -13.68 -11.94
N PRO A 135 9.45 -13.13 -12.68
CA PRO A 135 10.13 -13.87 -13.74
C PRO A 135 11.08 -14.91 -13.13
N THR A 136 11.29 -16.01 -13.85
CA THR A 136 12.46 -16.87 -13.67
C THR A 136 13.70 -16.11 -14.19
N ASN A 137 14.47 -15.53 -13.27
CA ASN A 137 15.85 -15.03 -13.41
C ASN A 137 16.26 -14.41 -14.76
N LEU A 138 15.95 -13.12 -14.97
CA LEU A 138 16.64 -12.35 -16.01
C LEU A 138 17.93 -11.69 -15.48
N HIS A 139 17.93 -11.10 -14.28
CA HIS A 139 19.06 -10.33 -13.70
C HIS A 139 19.14 -10.56 -12.17
N SER A 140 20.35 -10.58 -11.60
CA SER A 140 20.57 -10.66 -10.14
C SER A 140 20.09 -9.39 -9.43
N PHE A 141 19.84 -9.47 -8.11
CA PHE A 141 19.56 -8.30 -7.26
C PHE A 141 20.57 -7.17 -7.48
N MET A 142 21.86 -7.52 -7.47
CA MET A 142 22.95 -6.57 -7.65
C MET A 142 22.86 -5.83 -8.98
N ASN A 143 22.60 -6.55 -10.08
CA ASN A 143 22.50 -5.96 -11.41
C ASN A 143 21.34 -4.96 -11.48
N LYS A 144 20.16 -5.35 -10.94
CA LYS A 144 18.98 -4.47 -10.91
C LYS A 144 19.25 -3.23 -10.06
N LEU A 145 19.84 -3.41 -8.88
CA LEU A 145 20.14 -2.32 -7.96
C LEU A 145 21.09 -1.32 -8.63
N VAL A 146 22.22 -1.78 -9.17
CA VAL A 146 23.19 -0.97 -9.94
C VAL A 146 22.51 -0.20 -11.08
N MET A 147 21.66 -0.88 -11.85
CA MET A 147 20.93 -0.26 -12.95
C MET A 147 19.97 0.84 -12.49
N ILE A 148 19.30 0.68 -11.34
CA ILE A 148 18.37 1.68 -10.80
C ILE A 148 19.14 2.88 -10.24
N ILE A 149 20.12 2.62 -9.37
CA ILE A 149 20.82 3.67 -8.63
C ILE A 149 21.89 4.40 -9.46
N GLY A 150 22.35 3.81 -10.57
CA GLY A 150 23.36 4.41 -11.44
C GLY A 150 24.80 4.37 -10.89
N MET A 151 25.08 3.51 -9.91
CA MET A 151 26.40 3.38 -9.27
C MET A 151 27.13 2.11 -9.70
N SER A 152 28.44 2.02 -9.43
CA SER A 152 29.22 0.81 -9.73
C SER A 152 28.80 -0.38 -8.87
N GLU A 153 29.03 -1.60 -9.38
CA GLU A 153 28.80 -2.84 -8.63
C GLU A 153 29.60 -2.86 -7.31
N GLN A 154 30.83 -2.34 -7.32
CA GLN A 154 31.67 -2.20 -6.13
C GLN A 154 31.02 -1.31 -5.06
N TRP A 155 30.42 -0.18 -5.48
CA TRP A 155 29.73 0.72 -4.57
C TRP A 155 28.54 0.03 -3.89
N ALA A 156 27.77 -0.73 -4.68
CA ALA A 156 26.61 -1.48 -4.20
C ALA A 156 27.03 -2.66 -3.30
N ALA A 157 28.03 -3.44 -3.71
CA ALA A 157 28.49 -4.62 -2.98
C ALA A 157 29.06 -4.25 -1.60
N ALA A 158 29.69 -3.07 -1.48
CA ALA A 158 30.19 -2.56 -0.21
C ALA A 158 29.10 -2.15 0.80
N ARG A 159 27.83 -2.03 0.36
CA ARG A 159 26.71 -1.51 1.17
C ARG A 159 25.57 -2.49 1.34
N VAL A 160 25.46 -3.45 0.43
CA VAL A 160 24.46 -4.52 0.51
C VAL A 160 24.81 -5.45 1.66
N GLN A 161 23.80 -5.81 2.44
CA GLN A 161 23.96 -6.66 3.61
C GLN A 161 22.79 -7.65 3.76
N GLN A 162 23.04 -8.73 4.50
CA GLN A 162 21.97 -9.64 4.92
C GLN A 162 21.23 -9.03 6.11
N LYS A 163 19.89 -8.98 6.04
CA LYS A 163 19.05 -8.59 7.18
C LYS A 163 17.79 -9.46 7.22
N GLY A 164 17.64 -10.20 8.31
CA GLY A 164 16.60 -11.22 8.41
C GLY A 164 16.85 -12.33 7.38
N GLU A 165 15.83 -12.66 6.60
CA GLU A 165 15.88 -13.74 5.59
C GLU A 165 16.33 -13.30 4.20
N GLY A 166 16.77 -12.05 4.02
CA GLY A 166 17.03 -11.51 2.69
C GLY A 166 18.15 -10.50 2.61
N THR A 167 18.62 -10.34 1.37
CA THR A 167 19.59 -9.32 0.97
C THR A 167 18.91 -7.96 0.89
N CYS A 168 19.54 -6.93 1.44
CA CYS A 168 18.98 -5.58 1.48
C CYS A 168 20.04 -4.49 1.39
N ILE A 169 19.61 -3.28 1.03
CA ILE A 169 20.42 -2.07 1.09
C ILE A 169 19.90 -1.14 2.20
N PRO A 170 20.77 -0.60 3.08
CA PRO A 170 20.37 0.36 4.10
C PRO A 170 19.84 1.67 3.49
N TRP A 171 18.78 2.22 4.07
CA TRP A 171 18.23 3.53 3.69
C TRP A 171 19.28 4.64 3.76
N ALA A 172 20.12 4.66 4.80
CA ALA A 172 21.17 5.67 4.95
C ALA A 172 22.07 5.76 3.70
N SER A 173 22.44 4.61 3.11
CA SER A 173 23.22 4.55 1.87
C SER A 173 22.49 5.19 0.68
N LEU A 174 21.18 4.95 0.55
CA LEU A 174 20.37 5.53 -0.53
C LEU A 174 20.12 7.02 -0.31
N ARG A 175 19.90 7.44 0.93
CA ARG A 175 19.76 8.85 1.31
C ARG A 175 20.99 9.66 0.91
N ASP A 176 22.17 9.21 1.31
CA ASP A 176 23.42 9.89 1.00
C ASP A 176 23.65 9.94 -0.52
N LEU A 177 23.24 8.89 -1.23
CA LEU A 177 23.26 8.85 -2.69
C LEU A 177 22.32 9.90 -3.32
N ILE A 178 21.07 10.00 -2.87
CA ILE A 178 20.10 10.99 -3.39
C ILE A 178 20.65 12.42 -3.28
N LEU A 179 21.31 12.74 -2.16
CA LEU A 179 21.87 14.07 -1.93
C LEU A 179 23.05 14.37 -2.86
N ALA A 180 23.89 13.38 -3.15
CA ALA A 180 25.13 13.54 -3.91
C ALA A 180 25.00 13.28 -5.42
N HIS A 181 24.00 12.53 -5.88
CA HIS A 181 23.94 12.04 -7.26
C HIS A 181 23.81 13.21 -8.27
N PRO A 182 24.62 13.33 -9.34
CA PRO A 182 24.52 14.49 -10.25
C PRO A 182 23.26 14.46 -11.14
N ASP A 183 22.79 13.27 -11.52
CA ASP A 183 21.59 13.09 -12.35
C ASP A 183 20.30 13.16 -11.51
N MET A 184 19.44 14.15 -11.81
CA MET A 184 18.14 14.32 -11.15
C MET A 184 17.22 13.12 -11.35
N LYS A 185 17.18 12.51 -12.53
CA LYS A 185 16.32 11.34 -12.79
C LYS A 185 16.69 10.19 -11.85
N ARG A 186 17.97 9.96 -11.62
CA ARG A 186 18.45 8.95 -10.66
C ARG A 186 18.05 9.29 -9.23
N ARG A 187 18.10 10.55 -8.83
CA ARG A 187 17.58 10.99 -7.51
C ARG A 187 16.10 10.64 -7.37
N VAL A 188 15.30 10.90 -8.40
CA VAL A 188 13.88 10.53 -8.45
C VAL A 188 13.71 9.02 -8.32
N ASP A 189 14.38 8.22 -9.15
CA ASP A 189 14.27 6.76 -9.13
C ASP A 189 14.66 6.17 -7.75
N VAL A 190 15.74 6.66 -7.15
CA VAL A 190 16.23 6.19 -5.83
C VAL A 190 15.29 6.62 -4.69
N LEU A 191 14.75 7.84 -4.73
CA LEU A 191 13.74 8.27 -3.75
C LEU A 191 12.49 7.40 -3.86
N THR A 192 12.01 7.13 -5.07
CA THR A 192 10.83 6.29 -5.28
C THR A 192 11.07 4.86 -4.80
N LEU A 193 12.21 4.25 -5.14
CA LEU A 193 12.61 2.93 -4.61
C LEU A 193 12.56 2.92 -3.08
N SER A 194 12.99 4.01 -2.45
CA SER A 194 12.99 4.15 -1.00
C SER A 194 11.58 4.29 -0.41
N ILE A 195 10.67 5.00 -1.08
CA ILE A 195 9.24 5.02 -0.70
C ILE A 195 8.65 3.61 -0.80
N TYR A 196 8.93 2.87 -1.88
CA TYR A 196 8.47 1.49 -2.00
C TYR A 196 8.99 0.60 -0.87
N GLY A 197 10.28 0.69 -0.52
CA GLY A 197 10.87 -0.18 0.51
C GLY A 197 10.56 0.22 1.94
N LEU A 198 10.39 1.52 2.22
CA LEU A 198 10.23 2.03 3.59
C LEU A 198 8.78 2.29 3.98
N VAL A 199 7.91 2.54 2.99
CA VAL A 199 6.50 2.90 3.20
C VAL A 199 5.56 1.80 2.73
N ILE A 200 5.76 1.30 1.50
CA ILE A 200 4.79 0.40 0.86
C ILE A 200 5.01 -1.05 1.27
N PHE A 201 6.28 -1.49 1.26
CA PHE A 201 6.71 -2.85 1.57
C PHE A 201 7.74 -2.85 2.72
N PRO A 202 7.41 -2.37 3.93
CA PRO A 202 8.36 -2.21 5.03
C PRO A 202 8.73 -3.55 5.72
N LYS A 203 9.38 -4.45 4.99
CA LYS A 203 9.79 -5.77 5.49
C LYS A 203 10.85 -5.67 6.60
N ALA A 204 11.83 -4.79 6.44
CA ALA A 204 12.87 -4.56 7.44
C ALA A 204 13.06 -3.06 7.66
N LEU A 205 12.92 -2.60 8.91
CA LEU A 205 13.04 -1.18 9.23
C LEU A 205 14.42 -0.63 8.83
N GLY A 206 14.42 0.51 8.16
CA GLY A 206 15.57 1.24 7.64
C GLY A 206 16.24 0.60 6.43
N HIS A 207 15.62 -0.39 5.77
CA HIS A 207 16.25 -1.19 4.72
C HIS A 207 15.27 -1.43 3.57
N ILE A 208 15.83 -1.51 2.36
CA ILE A 208 15.10 -1.85 1.13
C ILE A 208 15.55 -3.25 0.73
N ASP A 209 14.61 -4.20 0.66
CA ASP A 209 14.92 -5.59 0.34
C ASP A 209 14.96 -5.87 -1.17
N GLU A 210 15.49 -7.05 -1.52
CA GLU A 210 15.58 -7.54 -2.89
C GLU A 210 14.24 -7.61 -3.63
N ALA A 211 13.15 -8.01 -2.96
CA ALA A 211 11.85 -8.16 -3.61
C ALA A 211 11.29 -6.79 -4.04
N VAL A 212 11.57 -5.74 -3.27
CA VAL A 212 11.21 -4.36 -3.63
C VAL A 212 11.99 -3.88 -4.85
N THR A 213 13.30 -4.14 -4.90
CA THR A 213 14.13 -3.82 -6.08
C THR A 213 13.66 -4.58 -7.32
N ASP A 214 13.29 -5.85 -7.16
CA ASP A 214 12.73 -6.69 -8.22
C ASP A 214 11.40 -6.14 -8.76
N LEU A 215 10.52 -5.69 -7.87
CA LEU A 215 9.27 -5.04 -8.24
C LEU A 215 9.55 -3.73 -9.00
N PHE A 216 10.46 -2.91 -8.48
CA PHE A 216 10.77 -1.59 -9.04
C PHE A 216 11.34 -1.65 -10.46
N ASP A 217 12.26 -2.59 -10.75
CA ASP A 217 12.76 -2.83 -12.13
C ASP A 217 11.62 -3.11 -13.12
N ARG A 218 10.53 -3.73 -12.66
CA ARG A 218 9.37 -4.07 -13.49
C ARG A 218 8.39 -2.92 -13.65
N LEU A 219 8.35 -1.94 -12.73
CA LEU A 219 7.53 -0.74 -12.88
C LEU A 219 7.97 0.08 -14.11
N GLY A 220 9.27 0.10 -14.41
CA GLY A 220 9.81 0.70 -15.64
C GLY A 220 9.32 0.06 -16.94
N LYS A 221 8.62 -1.09 -16.87
CA LYS A 221 8.10 -1.88 -17.99
C LYS A 221 6.56 -1.86 -18.04
N GLN A 222 5.93 -0.77 -17.57
CA GLN A 222 4.48 -0.54 -17.57
C GLN A 222 3.65 -1.52 -16.71
N ASN A 223 4.25 -2.17 -15.71
CA ASN A 223 3.50 -3.00 -14.76
C ASN A 223 2.95 -2.16 -13.61
N THR A 224 1.77 -2.54 -13.12
CA THR A 224 1.18 -1.90 -11.94
C THR A 224 1.70 -2.53 -10.63
N PRO A 225 2.04 -1.73 -9.60
CA PRO A 225 2.37 -2.25 -8.28
C PRO A 225 1.11 -2.70 -7.50
N VAL A 226 -0.09 -2.26 -7.92
CA VAL A 226 -1.33 -2.37 -7.16
C VAL A 226 -1.65 -3.81 -6.75
N PRO A 227 -1.60 -4.82 -7.65
CA PRO A 227 -1.83 -6.21 -7.25
C PRO A 227 -0.86 -6.68 -6.17
N THR A 228 0.41 -6.29 -6.27
CA THR A 228 1.43 -6.64 -5.28
C THR A 228 1.15 -5.99 -3.93
N ILE A 229 0.76 -4.71 -3.91
CA ILE A 229 0.41 -3.98 -2.68
C ILE A 229 -0.79 -4.62 -1.97
N LEU A 230 -1.85 -4.93 -2.72
CA LEU A 230 -3.03 -5.58 -2.17
C LEU A 230 -2.70 -6.99 -1.66
N SER A 231 -1.95 -7.77 -2.44
CA SER A 231 -1.55 -9.12 -2.04
C SER A 231 -0.76 -9.13 -0.75
N GLU A 232 0.19 -8.21 -0.57
CA GLU A 232 1.00 -8.11 0.65
C GLU A 232 0.16 -7.65 1.84
N THR A 233 -0.76 -6.71 1.61
CA THR A 233 -1.74 -6.24 2.61
C THR A 233 -2.59 -7.41 3.12
N PHE A 234 -3.21 -8.17 2.21
CA PHE A 234 -4.09 -9.30 2.58
C PHE A 234 -3.30 -10.43 3.23
N ARG A 235 -2.12 -10.75 2.68
CA ARG A 235 -1.23 -11.76 3.24
C ARG A 235 -0.83 -11.40 4.66
N SER A 236 -0.44 -10.14 4.93
CA SER A 236 -0.06 -9.72 6.26
C SER A 236 -1.24 -9.64 7.21
N LEU A 237 -2.41 -9.13 6.80
CA LEU A 237 -3.60 -9.11 7.64
C LEU A 237 -4.02 -10.52 8.05
N GLY A 238 -4.12 -11.43 7.07
CA GLY A 238 -4.52 -12.82 7.31
C GLY A 238 -3.51 -13.59 8.18
N ALA A 239 -2.21 -13.44 7.91
CA ALA A 239 -1.18 -14.11 8.71
C ALA A 239 -1.18 -13.61 10.17
N ARG A 240 -1.30 -12.30 10.38
CA ARG A 240 -1.27 -11.72 11.72
C ARG A 240 -2.57 -11.98 12.49
N ARG A 241 -3.73 -11.93 11.83
CA ARG A 241 -5.02 -12.24 12.47
C ARG A 241 -5.08 -13.69 12.96
N ARG A 242 -4.56 -14.64 12.17
CA ARG A 242 -4.42 -16.05 12.59
C ARG A 242 -3.40 -16.22 13.72
N ALA A 243 -2.30 -15.49 13.68
CA ALA A 243 -1.28 -15.56 14.72
C ALA A 243 -1.71 -14.92 16.05
N GLY A 244 -2.67 -13.99 16.05
CA GLY A 244 -3.05 -13.24 17.25
C GLY A 244 -2.16 -12.03 17.53
N GLU A 245 -1.01 -11.92 16.85
CA GLU A 245 -0.01 -10.89 17.15
C GLU A 245 0.96 -10.60 15.99
N GLY A 246 1.79 -9.58 16.19
CA GLY A 246 2.97 -9.28 15.40
C GLY A 246 2.88 -7.96 14.64
N ARG A 247 3.85 -7.73 13.74
CA ARG A 247 3.92 -6.50 12.95
C ARG A 247 3.24 -6.68 11.60
N PHE A 248 2.35 -5.76 11.26
CA PHE A 248 1.82 -5.64 9.90
C PHE A 248 2.95 -5.30 8.91
N ILE A 249 3.01 -6.01 7.79
CA ILE A 249 3.94 -5.77 6.69
C ILE A 249 3.09 -5.37 5.49
N GLY A 250 3.14 -4.08 5.15
CA GLY A 250 2.36 -3.49 4.07
C GLY A 250 2.21 -1.98 4.28
N CYS A 251 1.49 -1.32 3.38
CA CYS A 251 1.28 0.12 3.44
C CYS A 251 0.09 0.48 4.34
N ALA A 252 0.34 0.72 5.62
CA ALA A 252 -0.71 1.09 6.57
C ALA A 252 -1.39 2.42 6.20
N GLN A 253 -0.64 3.36 5.62
CA GLN A 253 -1.19 4.62 5.13
C GLN A 253 -2.27 4.42 4.06
N LEU A 254 -1.99 3.60 3.04
CA LEU A 254 -2.96 3.31 1.98
C LEU A 254 -4.20 2.65 2.53
N LEU A 255 -4.03 1.65 3.40
CA LEU A 255 -5.13 0.92 4.00
C LEU A 255 -6.03 1.85 4.84
N LEU A 256 -5.44 2.75 5.64
CA LEU A 256 -6.22 3.70 6.43
C LEU A 256 -6.90 4.78 5.58
N VAL A 257 -6.26 5.27 4.52
CA VAL A 257 -6.93 6.21 3.60
C VAL A 257 -8.12 5.56 2.92
N TRP A 258 -7.93 4.33 2.41
CA TRP A 258 -9.03 3.53 1.88
C TRP A 258 -10.13 3.33 2.93
N PHE A 259 -9.78 2.95 4.15
CA PHE A 259 -10.77 2.76 5.20
C PHE A 259 -11.56 4.05 5.48
N HIS A 260 -10.87 5.18 5.69
CA HIS A 260 -11.54 6.45 5.92
C HIS A 260 -12.46 6.86 4.77
N SER A 261 -12.12 6.55 3.52
CA SER A 261 -12.96 6.88 2.37
C SER A 261 -14.33 6.18 2.35
N HIS A 262 -14.45 5.00 3.00
CA HIS A 262 -15.70 4.27 3.08
C HIS A 262 -16.49 4.59 4.36
N PHE A 263 -15.79 4.95 5.44
CA PHE A 263 -16.40 5.12 6.77
C PHE A 263 -16.66 6.58 7.17
N TRP A 264 -15.94 7.55 6.62
CA TRP A 264 -15.95 8.92 7.14
C TRP A 264 -16.67 9.90 6.18
N LYS A 265 -17.93 10.23 6.51
CA LYS A 265 -18.65 11.38 5.92
C LYS A 265 -18.44 12.61 6.82
N VAL A 266 -17.61 13.56 6.40
CA VAL A 266 -17.63 14.92 6.97
C VAL A 266 -18.65 15.75 6.19
N ASP A 267 -19.65 16.27 6.89
CA ASP A 267 -20.49 17.41 6.49
C ASP A 267 -21.03 17.44 5.05
N LYS A 268 -21.89 16.46 4.70
CA LYS A 268 -22.72 16.47 3.47
C LYS A 268 -21.97 16.55 2.13
N VAL A 269 -20.64 16.54 2.11
CA VAL A 269 -19.86 16.39 0.88
C VAL A 269 -19.71 14.89 0.64
N HIS A 270 -20.26 14.40 -0.47
CA HIS A 270 -20.00 13.04 -0.91
C HIS A 270 -18.50 12.94 -1.16
N CYS A 271 -17.81 12.12 -0.39
CA CYS A 271 -16.39 11.86 -0.56
C CYS A 271 -16.21 11.40 -2.02
N ARG A 272 -15.54 12.21 -2.85
CA ARG A 272 -15.35 11.98 -4.29
C ARG A 272 -14.13 11.07 -4.48
N VAL A 273 -14.14 9.90 -3.83
CA VAL A 273 -12.86 9.34 -3.35
C VAL A 273 -12.07 8.60 -4.41
N PHE A 274 -12.69 8.21 -5.52
CA PHE A 274 -12.00 7.45 -6.55
C PHE A 274 -12.38 7.93 -7.95
N PHE A 275 -12.02 9.18 -8.25
CA PHE A 275 -12.05 9.71 -9.62
C PHE A 275 -10.63 9.88 -10.16
N LYS A 276 -10.43 9.54 -11.43
CA LYS A 276 -9.10 9.60 -12.10
C LYS A 276 -8.44 10.98 -12.04
N ASP A 277 -9.23 12.06 -12.00
CA ASP A 277 -8.72 13.44 -11.99
C ASP A 277 -8.51 14.00 -10.58
N TYR A 278 -8.88 13.25 -9.55
CA TYR A 278 -8.83 13.66 -8.15
C TYR A 278 -7.66 12.99 -7.41
N SER A 279 -6.98 13.73 -6.53
CA SER A 279 -5.88 13.20 -5.72
C SER A 279 -6.37 12.91 -4.30
N SER A 280 -6.78 11.67 -4.07
CA SER A 280 -7.35 11.25 -2.79
C SER A 280 -6.31 11.21 -1.67
N LEU A 281 -5.05 10.89 -1.99
CA LEU A 281 -3.96 10.98 -1.01
C LEU A 281 -3.70 12.43 -0.60
N LYS A 282 -3.75 13.38 -1.53
CA LYS A 282 -3.61 14.81 -1.22
C LYS A 282 -4.74 15.30 -0.32
N GLU A 283 -5.98 14.92 -0.60
CA GLU A 283 -7.13 15.22 0.27
C GLU A 283 -6.93 14.63 1.66
N ALA A 284 -6.49 13.38 1.73
CA ALA A 284 -6.32 12.65 2.97
C ALA A 284 -5.22 13.24 3.88
N VAL A 285 -4.24 13.94 3.31
CA VAL A 285 -3.24 14.75 4.04
C VAL A 285 -3.85 16.06 4.54
N ALA A 286 -4.66 16.74 3.72
CA ALA A 286 -5.27 18.01 4.08
C ALA A 286 -6.43 17.88 5.08
N THR A 287 -7.04 16.70 5.18
CA THR A 287 -8.21 16.45 6.04
C THR A 287 -7.79 16.25 7.49
N PRO A 288 -8.27 17.09 8.43
CA PRO A 288 -8.02 16.90 9.86
C PRO A 288 -8.59 15.57 10.34
N ARG A 289 -7.82 14.82 11.11
CA ARG A 289 -8.25 13.55 11.70
C ARG A 289 -8.39 13.68 13.21
N ARG A 290 -9.33 12.92 13.78
CA ARG A 290 -9.46 12.75 15.23
C ARG A 290 -8.48 11.67 15.66
N ASP A 291 -7.42 12.09 16.35
CA ASP A 291 -6.37 11.22 16.88
C ASP A 291 -6.58 10.87 18.36
N ASP A 292 -7.69 11.32 18.96
CA ASP A 292 -8.00 11.23 20.39
C ASP A 292 -8.94 10.07 20.75
N ILE A 293 -9.30 9.23 19.78
CA ILE A 293 -10.22 8.11 19.97
C ILE A 293 -9.43 6.86 20.36
N THR A 294 -9.82 6.22 21.47
CA THR A 294 -9.19 4.98 21.94
C THR A 294 -9.56 3.78 21.07
N GLU A 295 -8.80 2.70 21.17
CA GLU A 295 -9.04 1.47 20.41
C GLU A 295 -10.37 0.83 20.76
N GLU A 296 -10.73 0.78 22.04
CA GLU A 296 -12.01 0.24 22.51
C GLU A 296 -13.17 1.06 21.94
N ARG A 297 -13.01 2.39 21.93
CA ARG A 297 -14.03 3.27 21.35
C ARG A 297 -14.14 3.09 19.84
N TRP A 298 -13.04 2.85 19.14
CA TRP A 298 -13.07 2.50 17.72
C TRP A 298 -13.80 1.17 17.49
N ILE A 299 -13.54 0.13 18.31
CA ILE A 299 -14.22 -1.16 18.20
C ILE A 299 -15.74 -1.02 18.42
N GLU A 300 -16.18 -0.15 19.31
CA GLU A 300 -17.61 0.14 19.51
C GLU A 300 -18.26 0.86 18.32
N ILE A 301 -17.49 1.67 17.59
CA ILE A 301 -17.97 2.46 16.45
C ILE A 301 -18.11 1.58 15.19
N LEU A 302 -17.23 0.60 15.03
CA LEU A 302 -17.13 -0.29 13.87
C LEU A 302 -18.10 -1.49 13.96
#